data_AF-A0A364VED2-F1
#
_entry.id   AF-A0A364VED2-F1
#
_cell.length_a   1.000
_cell.length_b   1.000
_cell.length_c   1.000
_cell.angle_alpha   90.00
_cell.angle_beta   90.00
_cell.angle_gamma   90.00
#
_symmetry.space_group_name_H-M   'P 1'
#
loop_
_entity.id
_entity.type
_entity.pdbx_description
1 polymer ?
#
loop_
_entity_poly.entity_id
_entity_poly.type
_entity_poly.pdbx_seq_one_letter_code
_entity_poly.pdbx_strand_id
1 'polypeptide(L)' 'MKFGMRTPSLRKSISARTTGRLKRSVKRQLIPGYGRKGMGVLRDPKRAAYNAVYRRTTFGLGDLFK' A
#
# COMPACT_ATOMS: atom_id res chain seq x y z
N MET A 1 -16.04 5.08 4.41
CA MET A 1 -14.84 4.54 5.09
C MET A 1 -15.24 3.25 5.80
N LYS A 2 -14.35 2.25 5.88
CA LYS A 2 -14.57 1.04 6.70
C LYS A 2 -13.79 1.20 8.01
N PHE A 3 -14.35 0.70 9.11
CA PHE A 3 -13.68 0.66 10.41
C PHE A 3 -13.45 -0.80 10.80
N GLY A 4 -12.32 -1.09 11.47
CA GLY A 4 -11.99 -2.44 11.94
C GLY A 4 -11.26 -3.33 10.93
N MET A 5 -11.64 -4.61 10.85
CA MET A 5 -10.85 -5.63 10.13
C MET A 5 -10.90 -5.48 8.60
N ARG A 6 -9.72 -5.41 7.98
CA ARG A 6 -9.57 -5.49 6.53
C ARG A 6 -9.86 -6.90 6.05
N THR A 7 -10.58 -7.01 4.93
CA THR A 7 -10.85 -8.31 4.31
C THR A 7 -9.54 -8.94 3.84
N PRO A 8 -9.11 -10.07 4.41
CA PRO A 8 -7.87 -10.71 3.99
C PRO A 8 -8.05 -11.35 2.62
N SER A 9 -6.98 -11.38 1.82
CA SER A 9 -6.98 -12.09 0.53
C SER A 9 -5.62 -12.73 0.27
N LEU A 10 -5.59 -14.06 0.32
CA LEU A 10 -4.36 -14.85 0.21
C LEU A 10 -3.68 -14.68 -1.15
N ARG A 11 -4.47 -14.77 -2.24
CA ARG A 11 -3.96 -14.59 -3.62
C ARG A 11 -3.27 -13.23 -3.82
N LYS A 12 -3.90 -12.14 -3.34
CA LYS A 12 -3.34 -10.79 -3.46
C LYS A 12 -2.10 -10.61 -2.59
N SER A 13 -2.09 -11.20 -1.38
CA SER A 13 -0.93 -11.17 -0.49
C SER A 13 0.29 -11.85 -1.12
N ILE A 14 0.12 -13.05 -1.67
CA ILE A 14 1.20 -13.79 -2.35
C ILE A 14 1.70 -13.02 -3.57
N SER A 15 0.80 -12.58 -4.45
CA SER A 15 1.17 -11.81 -5.65
C SER A 15 1.90 -10.50 -5.33
N ALA A 16 1.51 -9.81 -4.25
CA ALA A 16 2.18 -8.58 -3.82
C ALA A 16 3.63 -8.81 -3.36
N ARG A 17 3.92 -9.99 -2.80
CA ARG A 17 5.25 -10.41 -2.32
C ARG A 17 6.14 -10.97 -3.43
N THR A 18 5.56 -11.63 -4.44
CA THR A 18 6.30 -12.24 -5.55
C THR A 18 6.38 -11.30 -6.76
N THR A 19 5.50 -11.45 -7.74
CA THR A 19 5.53 -10.74 -9.03
C THR A 19 5.41 -9.23 -8.86
N GLY A 20 4.58 -8.76 -7.92
CA GLY A 20 4.43 -7.34 -7.62
C GLY A 20 5.69 -6.71 -7.03
N ARG A 21 6.48 -7.47 -6.25
CA ARG A 21 7.75 -6.98 -5.69
C ARG A 21 8.78 -6.76 -6.79
N LEU A 22 8.94 -7.74 -7.68
CA LEU A 22 9.86 -7.66 -8.82
C LEU A 22 9.51 -6.50 -9.76
N LYS A 23 8.24 -6.33 -10.11
CA LYS A 23 7.83 -5.19 -10.97
C LYS A 23 8.12 -3.83 -10.31
N ARG A 24 8.02 -3.72 -8.99
CA ARG A 24 8.33 -2.47 -8.27
C ARG A 24 9.84 -2.20 -8.19
N SER A 25 10.69 -3.22 -8.04
CA SER A 25 12.15 -3.02 -8.01
C SER A 25 12.64 -2.49 -9.36
N VAL A 26 12.22 -3.10 -10.46
CA VAL A 26 12.56 -2.63 -11.82
C VAL A 26 12.11 -1.19 -12.04
N LYS A 27 10.86 -0.85 -11.69
CA LYS A 27 10.35 0.53 -11.83
C LYS A 27 11.10 1.57 -11.00
N ARG A 28 11.58 1.21 -9.80
CA ARG A 28 12.40 2.12 -8.99
C ARG A 28 13.77 2.39 -9.61
N GLN A 29 14.33 1.41 -10.32
CA GLN A 29 15.63 1.56 -10.98
C GLN A 29 15.52 2.38 -12.26
N LEU A 30 14.44 2.22 -13.02
CA LEU A 30 14.27 2.88 -14.32
C LEU A 30 13.65 4.27 -14.23
N ILE A 31 12.74 4.52 -13.30
CA ILE A 31 11.95 5.76 -13.27
C ILE A 31 12.45 6.67 -12.13
N PRO A 32 13.08 7.82 -12.45
CA PRO A 32 13.48 8.77 -11.42
C PRO A 32 12.23 9.29 -10.68
N GLY A 33 12.27 9.27 -9.35
CA GLY A 33 11.16 9.71 -8.51
C GLY A 33 10.08 8.66 -8.21
N TYR A 34 10.11 7.48 -8.82
CA TYR A 34 9.13 6.43 -8.53
C TYR A 34 9.29 5.87 -7.12
N GLY A 35 8.21 5.90 -6.33
CA GLY A 35 8.20 5.36 -4.96
C GLY A 35 8.90 6.23 -3.92
N ARG A 36 9.28 7.47 -4.24
CA ARG A 36 9.79 8.43 -3.24
C ARG A 36 8.70 8.80 -2.23
N LYS A 37 9.11 9.06 -0.99
CA LYS A 37 8.22 9.52 0.09
C LYS A 37 7.59 10.86 -0.33
N GLY A 38 6.29 11.04 -0.07
CA GLY A 38 5.56 12.28 -0.42
C GLY A 38 4.94 12.31 -1.82
N MET A 39 5.37 11.45 -2.76
CA MET A 39 4.83 11.44 -4.14
C MET A 39 3.32 11.20 -4.23
N GLY A 40 2.74 10.51 -3.25
CA GLY A 40 1.28 10.29 -3.17
C GLY A 40 0.50 11.57 -2.88
N VAL A 41 1.05 12.49 -2.06
CA VAL A 41 0.43 13.78 -1.73
C VAL A 41 0.53 14.72 -2.92
N LEU A 42 1.69 14.73 -3.59
CA LEU A 42 1.92 15.56 -4.78
C LEU A 42 1.02 15.16 -5.96
N ARG A 43 0.77 13.85 -6.13
CA ARG A 43 0.00 13.33 -7.26
C ARG A 43 -1.51 13.31 -7.01
N ASP A 44 -1.94 12.99 -5.79
CA ASP A 44 -3.36 12.92 -5.42
C ASP A 44 -3.54 13.15 -3.90
N PRO A 45 -3.68 14.42 -3.48
CA PRO A 45 -3.76 14.77 -2.06
C PRO A 45 -5.03 14.22 -1.40
N LYS A 46 -6.16 14.21 -2.11
CA LYS A 46 -7.45 13.70 -1.61
C LYS A 46 -7.34 12.21 -1.26
N ARG A 47 -6.77 11.42 -2.16
CA ARG A 47 -6.57 9.98 -1.93
C ARG A 47 -5.50 9.71 -0.87
N ALA A 48 -4.46 10.53 -0.80
CA ALA A 48 -3.45 10.43 0.25
C ALA A 48 -4.06 10.64 1.64
N ALA A 49 -4.90 11.66 1.82
CA ALA A 49 -5.61 11.92 3.07
C ALA A 49 -6.57 10.77 3.43
N TYR A 50 -7.37 10.30 2.47
CA TYR A 50 -8.28 9.17 2.68
C TYR A 50 -7.53 7.90 3.12
N ASN A 51 -6.44 7.55 2.44
CA ASN A 51 -5.64 6.37 2.76
C ASN A 51 -4.96 6.49 4.15
N ALA A 52 -4.59 7.70 4.56
CA ALA A 52 -4.03 7.95 5.88
C ALA A 52 -5.07 7.66 6.99
N VAL A 53 -6.30 8.17 6.82
CA VAL A 53 -7.39 7.89 7.75
C VAL A 53 -7.75 6.41 7.74
N TYR A 54 -7.95 5.82 6.55
CA TYR A 54 -8.26 4.40 6.39
C TYR A 54 -7.23 3.50 7.08
N ARG A 55 -5.94 3.81 6.99
CA ARG A 55 -4.88 3.01 7.63
C ARG A 55 -4.92 3.10 9.16
N ARG A 56 -5.31 4.26 9.72
CA ARG A 56 -5.44 4.47 11.17
C ARG A 56 -6.69 3.80 11.75
N THR A 57 -7.77 3.74 10.98
CA THR A 57 -9.07 3.24 11.44
C THR A 57 -9.32 1.77 11.14
N THR A 58 -8.40 1.09 10.43
CA THR A 58 -8.53 -0.33 10.08
C THR A 58 -7.28 -1.12 10.44
N PHE A 59 -7.47 -2.37 10.85
CA PHE A 59 -6.39 -3.32 11.17
C PHE A 59 -6.48 -4.55 10.26
N GLY A 60 -5.35 -5.16 9.93
CA GLY A 60 -5.29 -6.40 9.15
C GLY A 60 -4.90 -7.61 9.99
N LEU A 61 -5.09 -8.82 9.44
CA LEU A 61 -4.57 -10.05 10.06
C LEU A 61 -3.07 -9.98 10.36
N GLY A 62 -2.27 -9.35 9.49
CA GLY A 62 -0.84 -9.20 9.73
C GLY A 62 -0.47 -8.23 10.87
N ASP A 63 -1.40 -7.39 11.31
CA ASP A 63 -1.19 -6.49 12.47
C ASP A 63 -1.54 -7.21 13.79
N LEU A 64 -2.32 -8.30 13.75
CA LEU A 64 -2.71 -9.11 14.90
C LEU A 64 -1.64 -10.14 15.30
N PHE A 65 -0.77 -10.54 14.37
CA PHE A 65 0.32 -11.52 14.60
C PHE A 65 1.70 -10.86 14.56
N LYS A 66 1.79 -9.57 14.90
CA LYS A 66 3.05 -8.82 14.96
C LYS A 66 3.64 -8.85 16.36
#